data_AF-A0A8S0GTB3-F1
#
_entry.id   AF-A0A8S0GTB3-F1
#
_cell.length_a   1.000
_cell.length_b   1.000
_cell.length_c   1.000
_cell.angle_alpha   90.00
_cell.angle_beta   90.00
_cell.angle_gamma   90.00
#
_symmetry.space_group_name_H-M   'P 1'
#
loop_
_entity.id
_entity.type
_entity.pdbx_description
1 polymer ?
#
loop_
_entity_poly.entity_id
_entity_poly.type
_entity_poly.pdbx_seq_one_letter_code
_entity_poly.pdbx_strand_id
1 'polypeptide(L)'
;MGHQRAQGIRRRRVSNVTLAKVIALIAEADASLGQIPQNHFYALEVLRVNGSEPQKQRLYAEVLAGRRFGNALAELGTKTAHDRTTRLSRDSNGPGYRIDGRKFYATGALYAQRIPTSVVDEHGVQQLAFVPADAQGLDVIDDWSGFGQRTTGSGSVQFDNVWVDEADVVPFQSAFERPTPVGPLAQILHAAIDTGIARAAYEDALRFVRTKTRPWIDSGNDKATDDPLTIKSFGHLSIRLHATEALLERAGNSSTGPRPTPTPTPWPPRPSPWPRSAP
;
A
#
# COMPACT_ATOMS: atom_id res chain seq x y z
N MET A 1 19.69 18.54 -45.28
CA MET A 1 20.39 18.36 -43.98
C MET A 1 19.46 18.92 -42.91
N GLY A 2 18.63 18.15 -42.24
CA GLY A 2 18.98 17.07 -41.31
C GLY A 2 18.40 17.42 -39.93
N HIS A 3 17.08 17.63 -39.85
CA HIS A 3 16.39 17.79 -38.56
C HIS A 3 16.35 16.44 -37.84
N GLN A 4 17.29 16.22 -36.92
CA GLN A 4 17.22 15.14 -35.95
C GLN A 4 16.01 15.38 -35.03
N ARG A 5 14.95 14.60 -35.27
CA ARG A 5 13.86 14.43 -34.32
C ARG A 5 14.45 13.78 -33.07
N ALA A 6 14.49 14.51 -31.97
CA ALA A 6 14.62 13.94 -30.63
C ALA A 6 13.42 13.01 -30.38
N GLN A 7 13.59 11.72 -30.65
CA GLN A 7 12.66 10.70 -30.21
C GLN A 7 12.81 10.57 -28.69
N GLY A 8 12.04 11.38 -27.96
CA GLY A 8 11.85 11.18 -26.53
C GLY A 8 11.35 9.76 -26.30
N ILE A 9 12.11 8.98 -25.54
CA ILE A 9 11.64 7.71 -24.98
C ILE A 9 10.40 8.06 -24.16
N ARG A 10 9.21 7.81 -24.72
CA ARG A 10 7.96 7.83 -23.95
C ARG A 10 8.10 6.69 -22.94
N ARG A 11 8.52 7.02 -21.72
CA ARG A 11 8.48 6.08 -20.59
C ARG A 11 7.02 5.63 -20.47
N ARG A 12 6.71 4.43 -20.96
CA ARG A 12 5.36 3.87 -20.86
C ARG A 12 5.05 3.71 -19.38
N ARG A 13 4.01 4.37 -18.90
CA ARG A 13 3.45 4.13 -17.57
C ARG A 13 3.03 2.67 -17.47
N VAL A 14 3.51 1.98 -16.45
CA VAL A 14 2.98 0.67 -16.06
C VAL A 14 1.55 0.88 -15.55
N SER A 15 0.61 0.05 -15.99
CA SER A 15 -0.79 0.13 -15.53
C SER A 15 -0.93 -0.39 -14.10
N ASN A 16 -1.93 0.09 -13.35
CA ASN A 16 -2.23 -0.45 -12.02
C ASN A 16 -2.61 -1.94 -12.08
N VAL A 17 -3.19 -2.41 -13.20
CA VAL A 17 -3.41 -3.85 -13.47
C VAL A 17 -2.09 -4.61 -13.45
N THR A 18 -1.08 -4.11 -14.17
CA THR A 18 0.22 -4.77 -14.25
C THR A 18 0.89 -4.78 -12.88
N LEU A 19 0.87 -3.65 -12.17
CA LEU A 19 1.41 -3.55 -10.83
C LEU A 19 0.72 -4.53 -9.86
N ALA A 20 -0.61 -4.58 -9.85
CA ALA A 20 -1.36 -5.53 -9.02
C ALA A 20 -1.03 -6.99 -9.36
N LYS A 21 -0.91 -7.35 -10.64
CA LYS A 21 -0.52 -8.71 -11.07
C LYS A 21 0.89 -9.08 -10.58
N VAL A 22 1.84 -8.15 -10.64
CA VAL A 22 3.21 -8.36 -10.12
C VAL A 22 3.20 -8.56 -8.60
N ILE A 23 2.46 -7.73 -7.87
CA ILE A 23 2.33 -7.87 -6.42
C ILE A 23 1.69 -9.21 -6.04
N ALA A 24 0.61 -9.61 -6.72
CA ALA A 24 -0.04 -10.90 -6.48
C ALA A 24 0.90 -12.09 -6.75
N LEU A 25 1.71 -12.03 -7.83
CA LEU A 25 2.72 -13.04 -8.13
C LEU A 25 3.78 -13.16 -7.04
N ILE A 26 4.26 -12.02 -6.50
CA ILE A 26 5.25 -12.05 -5.42
C ILE A 26 4.61 -12.56 -4.12
N ALA A 27 3.40 -12.12 -3.80
CA ALA A 27 2.67 -12.53 -2.60
C ALA A 27 2.27 -14.02 -2.61
N GLU A 28 2.06 -14.61 -3.80
CA GLU A 28 1.87 -16.05 -3.99
C GLU A 28 3.14 -16.84 -3.64
N ALA A 29 4.32 -16.28 -3.91
CA ALA A 29 5.59 -16.90 -3.51
C ALA A 29 5.90 -16.68 -2.02
N ASP A 30 5.72 -15.45 -1.53
CA ASP A 30 5.92 -15.07 -0.13
C ASP A 30 5.06 -13.85 0.23
N ALA A 31 4.14 -14.03 1.17
CA ALA A 31 3.20 -13.00 1.61
C ALA A 31 3.89 -11.72 2.14
N SER A 32 5.03 -11.86 2.82
CA SER A 32 5.79 -10.75 3.39
C SER A 32 6.54 -9.97 2.31
N LEU A 33 7.16 -10.68 1.36
CA LEU A 33 7.81 -10.04 0.22
C LEU A 33 6.80 -9.31 -0.68
N GLY A 34 5.57 -9.81 -0.78
CA GLY A 34 4.48 -9.12 -1.49
C GLY A 34 4.04 -7.83 -0.79
N GLN A 35 4.08 -7.81 0.54
CA GLN A 35 3.65 -6.67 1.36
C GLN A 35 4.66 -5.52 1.38
N ILE A 36 5.96 -5.80 1.44
CA ILE A 36 7.01 -4.77 1.61
C ILE A 36 6.92 -3.63 0.56
N PRO A 37 6.77 -3.88 -0.75
CA PRO A 37 6.77 -2.82 -1.76
C PRO A 37 5.50 -1.94 -1.76
N GLN A 38 4.43 -2.32 -1.06
CA GLN A 38 3.17 -1.57 -1.08
C GLN A 38 3.39 -0.11 -0.67
N ASN A 39 4.17 0.11 0.38
CA ASN A 39 4.47 1.44 0.90
C ASN A 39 5.36 2.27 -0.02
N HIS A 40 6.25 1.61 -0.77
CA HIS A 40 7.06 2.27 -1.79
C HIS A 40 6.17 2.90 -2.86
N PHE A 41 5.23 2.12 -3.43
CA PHE A 41 4.31 2.64 -4.44
C PHE A 41 3.31 3.65 -3.87
N TYR A 42 2.89 3.48 -2.62
CA TYR A 42 2.05 4.45 -1.93
C TYR A 42 2.73 5.83 -1.80
N ALA A 43 3.97 5.87 -1.33
CA ALA A 43 4.73 7.11 -1.21
C ALA A 43 4.99 7.77 -2.57
N LEU A 44 5.28 6.98 -3.60
CA LEU A 44 5.41 7.50 -4.97
C LEU A 44 4.11 8.09 -5.49
N GLU A 45 2.97 7.55 -5.13
CA GLU A 45 1.66 8.06 -5.53
C GLU A 45 1.32 9.38 -4.83
N VAL A 46 1.66 9.52 -3.54
CA VAL A 46 1.58 10.81 -2.83
C VAL A 46 2.48 11.84 -3.53
N LEU A 47 3.73 11.49 -3.79
CA LEU A 47 4.68 12.36 -4.51
C LEU A 47 4.15 12.75 -5.89
N ARG A 48 3.52 11.81 -6.61
CA ARG A 48 2.93 12.07 -7.93
C ARG A 48 1.81 13.11 -7.88
N VAL A 49 0.97 13.03 -6.85
CA VAL A 49 -0.24 13.85 -6.72
C VAL A 49 0.05 15.22 -6.08
N ASN A 50 0.96 15.28 -5.11
CA ASN A 50 1.20 16.47 -4.30
C ASN A 50 2.61 17.06 -4.41
N GLY A 51 3.59 16.31 -4.92
CA GLY A 51 4.96 16.80 -5.07
C GLY A 51 5.09 17.88 -6.15
N SER A 52 6.01 18.81 -5.93
CA SER A 52 6.47 19.74 -6.96
C SER A 52 7.25 19.01 -8.06
N GLU A 53 7.42 19.65 -9.21
CA GLU A 53 8.17 19.04 -10.32
C GLU A 53 9.65 18.76 -9.96
N PRO A 54 10.39 19.65 -9.28
CA PRO A 54 11.74 19.34 -8.78
C PRO A 54 11.77 18.15 -7.82
N GLN A 55 10.79 18.05 -6.90
CA GLN A 55 10.69 16.92 -5.97
C GLN A 55 10.48 15.59 -6.71
N LYS A 56 9.57 15.56 -7.68
CA LYS A 56 9.30 14.40 -8.53
C LYS A 56 10.56 13.97 -9.27
N GLN A 57 11.23 14.89 -9.94
CA GLN A 57 12.42 14.58 -10.73
C GLN A 57 13.52 13.97 -9.87
N ARG A 58 13.82 14.56 -8.71
CA ARG A 58 14.86 14.08 -7.80
C ARG A 58 14.51 12.73 -7.18
N LEU A 59 13.36 12.61 -6.54
CA LEU A 59 12.99 11.38 -5.81
C LEU A 59 12.71 10.22 -6.77
N TYR A 60 12.16 10.45 -7.97
CA TYR A 60 12.05 9.39 -8.98
C TYR A 60 13.42 8.98 -9.52
N ALA A 61 14.38 9.90 -9.66
CA ALA A 61 15.75 9.53 -10.05
C ALA A 61 16.41 8.62 -9.00
N GLU A 62 16.20 8.88 -7.70
CA GLU A 62 16.68 7.99 -6.62
C GLU A 62 16.09 6.58 -6.74
N VAL A 63 14.77 6.47 -6.97
CA VAL A 63 14.11 5.16 -7.14
C VAL A 63 14.61 4.43 -8.37
N LEU A 64 14.80 5.13 -9.49
CA LEU A 64 15.35 4.55 -10.71
C LEU A 64 16.82 4.14 -10.56
N ALA A 65 17.54 4.74 -9.62
CA ALA A 65 18.88 4.32 -9.21
C ALA A 65 18.87 3.16 -8.19
N GLY A 66 17.70 2.60 -7.88
CA GLY A 66 17.55 1.43 -7.01
C GLY A 66 17.27 1.77 -5.54
N ARG A 67 17.08 3.04 -5.17
CA ARG A 67 16.68 3.38 -3.80
C ARG A 67 15.24 2.95 -3.52
N ARG A 68 15.04 2.31 -2.37
CA ARG A 68 13.74 1.82 -1.90
C ARG A 68 13.20 2.73 -0.81
N PHE A 69 11.88 2.77 -0.72
CA PHE A 69 11.15 3.58 0.25
C PHE A 69 10.39 2.63 1.19
N GLY A 70 10.58 2.78 2.49
CA GLY A 70 9.89 2.02 3.55
C GLY A 70 9.20 3.00 4.48
N ASN A 71 7.98 2.72 4.94
CA ASN A 71 7.18 3.80 5.55
C ASN A 71 7.46 4.02 7.03
N ALA A 72 7.03 5.18 7.54
CA ALA A 72 6.82 5.42 8.96
C ALA A 72 5.55 6.27 9.13
N LEU A 73 4.40 5.64 8.90
CA LEU A 73 3.10 6.32 8.91
C LEU A 73 2.41 6.20 10.27
N ALA A 74 2.14 4.97 10.73
CA ALA A 74 1.29 4.67 11.89
C ALA A 74 1.93 5.04 13.25
N GLU A 75 1.10 5.36 14.23
CA GLU A 75 1.48 5.63 15.62
C GLU A 75 0.69 4.70 16.55
N LEU A 76 1.31 4.28 17.66
CA LEU A 76 0.62 3.58 18.76
C LEU A 76 0.32 4.57 19.89
N GLY A 77 -0.69 4.28 20.70
CA GLY A 77 -0.99 5.02 21.93
C GLY A 77 -1.77 6.32 21.73
N THR A 78 -2.19 6.64 20.51
CA THR A 78 -3.10 7.75 20.23
C THR A 78 -4.56 7.33 20.37
N LYS A 79 -5.47 8.29 20.60
CA LYS A 79 -6.91 8.00 20.80
C LYS A 79 -7.55 7.39 19.55
N THR A 80 -7.15 7.85 18.38
CA THR A 80 -7.57 7.32 17.07
C THR A 80 -6.37 7.17 16.13
N ALA A 81 -6.50 6.32 15.11
CA ALA A 81 -5.47 6.16 14.07
C ALA A 81 -5.21 7.45 13.24
N HIS A 82 -6.08 8.46 13.36
CA HIS A 82 -5.94 9.75 12.70
C HIS A 82 -5.21 10.78 13.57
N ASP A 83 -5.16 10.58 14.88
CA ASP A 83 -4.40 11.43 15.79
C ASP A 83 -2.91 11.14 15.61
N ARG A 84 -2.13 12.17 15.25
CA ARG A 84 -0.70 12.08 14.96
C ARG A 84 0.06 13.05 15.85
N THR A 85 1.14 12.57 16.44
CA THR A 85 1.96 13.30 17.42
C THR A 85 3.40 13.49 16.98
N THR A 86 3.85 12.77 15.94
CA THR A 86 5.17 12.99 15.34
C THR A 86 5.21 14.38 14.70
N ARG A 87 6.00 15.27 15.30
CA ARG A 87 6.03 16.70 15.00
C ARG A 87 7.03 17.01 13.90
N LEU A 88 6.70 18.03 13.11
CA LEU A 88 7.58 18.70 12.17
C LEU A 88 7.68 20.18 12.57
N SER A 89 8.84 20.61 13.04
CA SER A 89 9.11 22.01 13.41
C SER A 89 10.17 22.61 12.49
N ARG A 90 10.21 23.93 12.34
CA ARG A 90 11.28 24.58 11.57
C ARG A 90 12.62 24.39 12.28
N ASP A 91 13.70 24.16 11.52
CA ASP A 91 15.04 24.17 12.10
C ASP A 91 15.44 25.59 12.48
N SER A 92 15.92 25.79 13.70
CA SER A 92 16.40 27.09 14.17
C SER A 92 17.77 27.46 13.60
N ASN A 93 18.51 26.48 13.06
CA ASN A 93 19.88 26.63 12.59
C ASN A 93 20.03 26.81 11.07
N GLY A 94 18.94 26.79 10.29
CA GLY A 94 19.02 26.87 8.84
C GLY A 94 17.73 26.50 8.11
N PRO A 95 17.78 26.34 6.77
CA PRO A 95 16.64 25.84 6.01
C PRO A 95 16.32 24.38 6.37
N GLY A 96 15.05 24.01 6.25
CA GLY A 96 14.56 22.67 6.56
C GLY A 96 13.80 22.58 7.88
N TYR A 97 13.65 21.34 8.35
CA TYR A 97 12.78 21.01 9.48
C TYR A 97 13.44 19.99 10.41
N ARG A 98 12.90 19.88 11.62
CA ARG A 98 13.21 18.87 12.63
C ARG A 98 12.01 17.97 12.86
N ILE A 99 12.27 16.67 13.02
CA ILE A 99 11.26 15.65 13.31
C ILE A 99 11.54 15.03 14.67
N ASP A 100 10.51 15.02 15.51
CA ASP A 100 10.49 14.37 16.81
C ASP A 100 9.25 13.51 16.96
N GLY A 101 9.44 12.26 17.35
CA GLY A 101 8.33 11.35 17.62
C GLY A 101 8.68 9.89 17.39
N ARG A 102 7.66 9.05 17.43
CA ARG A 102 7.80 7.61 17.28
C ARG A 102 6.71 7.05 16.39
N LYS A 103 7.10 6.19 15.47
CA LYS A 103 6.22 5.46 14.56
C LYS A 103 6.27 3.98 14.87
N PHE A 104 5.21 3.29 14.50
CA PHE A 104 5.09 1.84 14.57
C PHE A 104 4.49 1.30 13.27
N TYR A 105 4.54 -0.01 13.05
CA TYR A 105 4.15 -0.64 11.79
C TYR A 105 4.91 -0.08 10.58
N ALA A 106 6.19 0.24 10.77
CA ALA A 106 7.08 0.87 9.78
C ALA A 106 7.56 -0.12 8.71
N THR A 107 6.61 -0.70 8.00
CA THR A 107 6.80 -1.79 7.04
C THR A 107 7.82 -1.42 5.96
N GLY A 108 8.87 -2.24 5.86
CA GLY A 108 9.95 -2.09 4.90
C GLY A 108 10.98 -1.02 5.24
N ALA A 109 10.83 -0.29 6.36
CA ALA A 109 11.80 0.75 6.76
C ALA A 109 13.21 0.19 6.94
N LEU A 110 13.35 -0.98 7.55
CA LEU A 110 14.63 -1.69 7.73
C LEU A 110 15.38 -2.00 6.42
N TYR A 111 14.67 -2.03 5.28
CA TYR A 111 15.22 -2.41 3.98
C TYR A 111 15.43 -1.20 3.05
N ALA A 112 15.00 -0.02 3.49
CA ALA A 112 14.85 1.16 2.65
C ALA A 112 15.99 2.16 2.83
N GLN A 113 16.16 3.03 1.84
CA GLN A 113 17.15 4.12 1.87
C GLN A 113 16.48 5.48 2.12
N ARG A 114 15.16 5.55 1.99
CA ARG A 114 14.33 6.69 2.41
C ARG A 114 13.16 6.16 3.23
N ILE A 115 12.74 6.94 4.21
CA ILE A 115 11.63 6.64 5.10
C ILE A 115 10.55 7.71 4.97
N PRO A 116 9.58 7.56 4.04
CA PRO A 116 8.43 8.45 3.96
C PRO A 116 7.64 8.41 5.27
N THR A 117 7.73 9.51 6.00
CA THR A 117 7.25 9.65 7.37
C THR A 117 6.09 10.63 7.41
N SER A 118 4.94 10.18 7.91
CA SER A 118 3.80 11.08 8.12
C SER A 118 4.09 11.92 9.37
N VAL A 119 4.10 13.24 9.22
CA VAL A 119 4.40 14.19 10.31
C VAL A 119 3.33 15.27 10.33
N VAL A 120 3.22 15.97 11.46
CA VAL A 120 2.29 17.10 11.63
C VAL A 120 3.09 18.37 11.85
N ASP A 121 2.84 19.39 11.04
CA ASP A 121 3.49 20.69 11.21
C ASP A 121 2.89 21.51 12.37
N GLU A 122 3.46 22.69 12.61
CA GLU A 122 3.05 23.63 13.67
C GLU A 122 1.59 24.09 13.55
N HIS A 123 0.96 23.91 12.39
CA HIS A 123 -0.44 24.27 12.13
C HIS A 123 -1.39 23.06 12.21
N GLY A 124 -0.89 21.88 12.57
CA GLY A 124 -1.70 20.67 12.63
C GLY A 124 -1.92 19.99 11.27
N VAL A 125 -1.22 20.41 10.21
CA VAL A 125 -1.40 19.87 8.86
C VAL A 125 -0.44 18.71 8.63
N GLN A 126 -0.96 17.61 8.09
CA GLN A 126 -0.12 16.44 7.80
C GLN A 126 0.74 16.64 6.56
N GLN A 127 2.03 16.38 6.72
CA GLN A 127 3.04 16.34 5.67
C GLN A 127 3.62 14.92 5.55
N LEU A 128 4.25 14.63 4.42
CA LEU A 128 5.03 13.41 4.20
C LEU A 128 6.49 13.80 3.98
N ALA A 129 7.35 13.51 4.95
CA ALA A 129 8.78 13.80 4.90
C ALA A 129 9.56 12.57 4.41
N PHE A 130 10.35 12.70 3.34
CA PHE A 130 11.18 11.63 2.76
C PHE A 130 12.55 11.57 3.46
N VAL A 131 12.57 11.10 4.71
CA VAL A 131 13.77 11.12 5.57
C VAL A 131 14.83 10.13 5.05
N PRO A 132 16.11 10.51 4.88
CA PRO A 132 17.20 9.55 4.62
C PRO A 132 17.31 8.52 5.74
N ALA A 133 17.50 7.24 5.41
CA ALA A 133 17.61 6.18 6.41
C ALA A 133 18.87 6.28 7.30
N ASP A 134 19.86 7.05 6.86
CA ASP A 134 21.11 7.35 7.56
C ASP A 134 21.10 8.73 8.25
N ALA A 135 19.94 9.39 8.34
CA ALA A 135 19.82 10.68 8.99
C ALA A 135 20.18 10.59 10.48
N GLN A 136 20.97 11.55 10.98
CA GLN A 136 21.32 11.61 12.39
C GLN A 136 20.06 11.76 13.26
N GLY A 137 19.96 10.97 14.33
CA GLY A 137 18.82 10.94 15.25
C GLY A 137 17.68 10.01 14.83
N LEU A 138 17.78 9.37 13.66
CA LEU A 138 16.84 8.38 13.19
C LEU A 138 17.27 6.99 13.64
N ASP A 139 16.37 6.25 14.29
CA ASP A 139 16.59 4.86 14.67
C ASP A 139 15.46 3.98 14.14
N VAL A 140 15.81 3.01 13.29
CA VAL A 140 14.88 2.03 12.73
C VAL A 140 15.10 0.72 13.48
N ILE A 141 14.13 0.36 14.30
CA ILE A 141 14.28 -0.68 15.31
C ILE A 141 13.72 -2.00 14.76
N ASP A 142 14.54 -3.06 14.81
CA ASP A 142 14.13 -4.41 14.43
C ASP A 142 13.39 -5.12 15.58
N ASP A 143 12.20 -4.61 15.91
CA ASP A 143 11.33 -5.11 16.99
C ASP A 143 10.01 -5.73 16.49
N TRP A 144 9.92 -6.04 15.18
CA TRP A 144 8.70 -6.61 14.61
C TRP A 144 8.49 -8.07 15.04
N SER A 145 7.34 -8.35 15.66
CA SER A 145 6.94 -9.70 16.05
C SER A 145 5.45 -9.95 15.83
N GLY A 146 5.06 -10.17 14.57
CA GLY A 146 3.70 -10.56 14.18
C GLY A 146 3.47 -12.07 14.10
N PHE A 147 2.20 -12.50 14.20
CA PHE A 147 1.79 -13.89 13.95
C PHE A 147 2.07 -14.32 12.50
N GLY A 148 1.68 -13.48 11.54
CA GLY A 148 2.01 -13.59 10.11
C GLY A 148 2.81 -12.37 9.63
N GLN A 149 3.07 -12.27 8.33
CA GLN A 149 3.84 -11.15 7.75
C GLN A 149 5.19 -10.97 8.47
N ARG A 150 5.84 -12.08 8.82
CA ARG A 150 6.91 -12.12 9.83
C ARG A 150 8.20 -11.41 9.40
N THR A 151 8.42 -11.29 8.09
CA THR A 151 9.66 -10.74 7.52
C THR A 151 9.44 -9.37 6.86
N THR A 152 8.30 -8.72 7.11
CA THR A 152 8.01 -7.38 6.55
C THR A 152 8.84 -6.26 7.17
N GLY A 153 9.49 -6.50 8.31
CA GLY A 153 10.25 -5.48 9.03
C GLY A 153 9.36 -4.32 9.50
N SER A 154 8.16 -4.61 10.00
CA SER A 154 7.14 -3.62 10.39
C SER A 154 7.32 -3.07 11.81
N GLY A 155 8.56 -2.86 12.23
CA GLY A 155 8.91 -2.46 13.59
C GLY A 155 8.64 -0.98 13.90
N SER A 156 9.31 -0.51 14.95
CA SER A 156 9.32 0.89 15.39
C SER A 156 10.31 1.74 14.57
N VAL A 157 10.00 3.02 14.43
CA VAL A 157 10.98 4.04 14.03
C VAL A 157 10.93 5.18 15.04
N GLN A 158 12.08 5.56 15.59
CA GLN A 158 12.23 6.67 16.52
C GLN A 158 12.91 7.84 15.80
N PHE A 159 12.40 9.04 16.04
CA PHE A 159 12.97 10.29 15.55
C PHE A 159 13.33 11.12 16.79
N ASP A 160 14.62 11.42 16.93
CA ASP A 160 15.18 12.32 17.94
C ASP A 160 15.85 13.51 17.23
N ASN A 161 15.11 14.61 17.14
CA ASN A 161 15.52 15.86 16.50
C ASN A 161 16.13 15.70 15.09
N VAL A 162 15.51 14.81 14.29
CA VAL A 162 15.99 14.44 12.95
C VAL A 162 15.83 15.59 11.99
N TRP A 163 16.92 16.03 11.36
CA TRP A 163 16.84 17.06 10.32
C TRP A 163 16.31 16.48 9.00
N VAL A 164 15.46 17.23 8.32
CA VAL A 164 15.02 16.94 6.95
C VAL A 164 14.99 18.22 6.12
N ASP A 165 15.45 18.11 4.88
CA ASP A 165 15.42 19.20 3.91
C ASP A 165 13.96 19.58 3.57
N GLU A 166 13.67 20.87 3.39
CA GLU A 166 12.34 21.33 2.97
C GLU A 166 11.93 20.73 1.62
N ALA A 167 12.90 20.50 0.73
CA ALA A 167 12.69 19.85 -0.55
C ALA A 167 12.34 18.36 -0.41
N ASP A 168 12.54 17.74 0.76
CA ASP A 168 12.11 16.37 1.07
C ASP A 168 10.73 16.31 1.75
N VAL A 169 10.04 17.44 1.95
CA VAL A 169 8.71 17.49 2.56
C VAL A 169 7.62 17.74 1.50
N VAL A 170 6.64 16.85 1.44
CA VAL A 170 5.53 16.91 0.47
C VAL A 170 4.18 17.02 1.21
N PRO A 171 3.25 17.88 0.76
CA PRO A 171 1.90 17.91 1.31
C PRO A 171 1.24 16.53 1.32
N PHE A 172 0.71 16.09 2.46
CA PHE A 172 0.07 14.78 2.56
C PHE A 172 -1.44 14.89 2.72
N GLN A 173 -1.90 15.72 3.66
CA GLN A 173 -3.33 15.86 3.99
C GLN A 173 -4.19 16.22 2.78
N SER A 174 -3.70 17.13 1.93
CA SER A 174 -4.45 17.60 0.76
C SER A 174 -4.78 16.50 -0.25
N ALA A 175 -4.07 15.36 -0.23
CA ALA A 175 -4.41 14.19 -1.07
C ALA A 175 -5.78 13.60 -0.70
N PHE A 176 -6.29 13.86 0.50
CA PHE A 176 -7.54 13.32 1.03
C PHE A 176 -8.67 14.36 1.10
N GLU A 177 -8.37 15.64 0.89
CA GLU A 177 -9.35 16.73 0.85
C GLU A 177 -10.01 16.89 -0.52
N ARG A 178 -9.49 16.17 -1.52
CA ARG A 178 -10.04 16.11 -2.88
C ARG A 178 -10.02 14.68 -3.40
N PRO A 179 -10.82 14.34 -4.42
CA PRO A 179 -10.75 13.02 -5.02
C PRO A 179 -9.36 12.77 -5.65
N THR A 180 -8.57 11.87 -5.07
CA THR A 180 -7.26 11.45 -5.61
C THR A 180 -7.12 9.92 -5.72
N PRO A 181 -6.17 9.42 -6.52
CA PRO A 181 -5.88 7.99 -6.65
C PRO A 181 -5.06 7.38 -5.49
N VAL A 182 -4.58 8.18 -4.53
CA VAL A 182 -3.71 7.71 -3.42
C VAL A 182 -4.37 6.57 -2.62
N GLY A 183 -5.59 6.79 -2.12
CA GLY A 183 -6.34 5.77 -1.37
C GLY A 183 -6.67 4.53 -2.21
N PRO A 184 -7.29 4.68 -3.41
CA PRO A 184 -7.56 3.56 -4.29
C PRO A 184 -6.33 2.73 -4.68
N LEU A 185 -5.17 3.37 -4.90
CA LEU A 185 -3.92 2.65 -5.19
C LEU A 185 -3.48 1.81 -3.99
N ALA A 186 -3.54 2.36 -2.77
CA ALA A 186 -3.21 1.59 -1.57
C ALA A 186 -4.08 0.32 -1.44
N GLN A 187 -5.39 0.47 -1.69
CA GLN A 187 -6.35 -0.62 -1.55
C GLN A 187 -6.17 -1.72 -2.61
N ILE A 188 -5.92 -1.37 -3.87
CA ILE A 188 -5.70 -2.40 -4.90
C ILE A 188 -4.40 -3.18 -4.66
N LEU A 189 -3.36 -2.54 -4.09
CA LEU A 189 -2.13 -3.23 -3.72
C LEU A 189 -2.36 -4.22 -2.57
N HIS A 190 -3.13 -3.86 -1.55
CA HIS A 190 -3.52 -4.80 -0.50
C HIS A 190 -4.35 -5.97 -1.04
N ALA A 191 -5.36 -5.69 -1.86
CA ALA A 191 -6.16 -6.74 -2.47
C ALA A 191 -5.30 -7.68 -3.35
N ALA A 192 -4.26 -7.16 -4.01
CA ALA A 192 -3.33 -7.98 -4.79
C ALA A 192 -2.52 -8.93 -3.91
N ILE A 193 -2.09 -8.49 -2.73
CA ILE A 193 -1.39 -9.31 -1.74
C ILE A 193 -2.30 -10.43 -1.27
N ASP A 194 -3.54 -10.10 -0.90
CA ASP A 194 -4.53 -11.09 -0.46
C ASP A 194 -4.84 -12.12 -1.55
N THR A 195 -4.95 -11.70 -2.82
CA THR A 195 -5.13 -12.62 -3.94
C THR A 195 -3.94 -13.56 -4.12
N GLY A 196 -2.70 -13.05 -4.01
CA GLY A 196 -1.50 -13.89 -4.08
C GLY A 196 -1.47 -14.95 -2.97
N ILE A 197 -1.76 -14.54 -1.73
CA ILE A 197 -1.88 -15.46 -0.58
C ILE A 197 -2.97 -16.50 -0.83
N ALA A 198 -4.12 -16.09 -1.38
CA ALA A 198 -5.22 -17.00 -1.69
C ALA A 198 -4.85 -18.03 -2.76
N ARG A 199 -4.06 -17.65 -3.79
CA ARG A 199 -3.53 -18.60 -4.78
C ARG A 199 -2.63 -19.64 -4.13
N ALA A 200 -1.65 -19.18 -3.34
CA ALA A 200 -0.71 -20.07 -2.67
C ALA A 200 -1.43 -21.07 -1.75
N ALA A 201 -2.37 -20.58 -0.93
CA ALA A 201 -3.16 -21.42 -0.05
C ALA A 201 -4.04 -22.43 -0.80
N TYR A 202 -4.61 -22.03 -1.94
CA TYR A 202 -5.42 -22.91 -2.79
C TYR A 202 -4.57 -24.01 -3.44
N GLU A 203 -3.41 -23.67 -4.01
CA GLU A 203 -2.49 -24.63 -4.60
C GLU A 203 -1.93 -25.62 -3.57
N ASP A 204 -1.61 -25.15 -2.37
CA ASP A 204 -1.17 -26.04 -1.29
C ASP A 204 -2.28 -26.95 -0.80
N ALA A 205 -3.51 -26.45 -0.69
CA ALA A 205 -4.67 -27.29 -0.39
C ALA A 205 -4.91 -28.36 -1.47
N LEU A 206 -4.81 -27.99 -2.75
CA LEU A 206 -4.93 -28.92 -3.88
C LEU A 206 -3.86 -30.01 -3.82
N ARG A 207 -2.60 -29.60 -3.60
CA ARG A 207 -1.46 -30.52 -3.48
C ARG A 207 -1.66 -31.48 -2.32
N PHE A 208 -2.08 -30.97 -1.16
CA PHE A 208 -2.33 -31.78 0.04
C PHE A 208 -3.43 -32.81 -0.21
N VAL A 209 -4.58 -32.39 -0.77
CA VAL A 209 -5.71 -33.30 -1.02
C VAL A 209 -5.38 -34.37 -2.05
N ARG A 210 -4.62 -34.04 -3.09
CA ARG A 210 -4.24 -35.00 -4.12
C ARG A 210 -3.18 -36.01 -3.68
N THR A 211 -2.36 -35.68 -2.68
CA THR A 211 -1.15 -36.47 -2.38
C THR A 211 -1.08 -37.03 -0.95
N LYS A 212 -1.86 -36.48 -0.01
CA LYS A 212 -1.79 -36.81 1.42
C LYS A 212 -3.13 -37.23 2.03
N THR A 213 -4.24 -36.70 1.53
CA THR A 213 -5.55 -36.95 2.12
C THR A 213 -6.03 -38.38 1.85
N ARG A 214 -6.53 -39.03 2.89
CA ARG A 214 -7.15 -40.37 2.82
C ARG A 214 -8.67 -40.22 2.66
N PRO A 215 -9.33 -41.11 1.90
CA PRO A 215 -10.80 -41.11 1.82
C PRO A 215 -11.42 -41.30 3.21
N TRP A 216 -12.59 -40.71 3.43
CA TRP A 216 -13.35 -40.93 4.66
C TRP A 216 -13.88 -42.37 4.70
N ILE A 217 -13.78 -43.01 5.86
CA ILE A 217 -14.03 -44.46 6.01
C ILE A 217 -15.43 -44.88 5.54
N ASP A 218 -16.45 -44.03 5.73
CA ASP A 218 -17.83 -44.32 5.35
C ASP A 218 -18.24 -43.72 4.00
N SER A 219 -17.31 -43.10 3.26
CA SER A 219 -17.62 -42.43 1.98
C SER A 219 -17.86 -43.39 0.81
N GLY A 220 -17.35 -44.62 0.91
CA GLY A 220 -17.35 -45.58 -0.20
C GLY A 220 -16.40 -45.24 -1.36
N ASN A 221 -15.59 -44.18 -1.24
CA ASN A 221 -14.64 -43.78 -2.27
C ASN A 221 -13.25 -44.39 -2.03
N ASP A 222 -12.58 -44.81 -3.12
CA ASP A 222 -11.19 -45.28 -3.06
C ASP A 222 -10.19 -44.13 -2.85
N LYS A 223 -10.57 -42.90 -3.22
CA LYS A 223 -9.73 -41.69 -3.12
C LYS A 223 -10.49 -40.53 -2.51
N ALA A 224 -9.80 -39.74 -1.68
CA ALA A 224 -10.35 -38.50 -1.13
C ALA A 224 -10.75 -37.47 -2.21
N THR A 225 -10.09 -37.52 -3.37
CA THR A 225 -10.37 -36.63 -4.51
C THR A 225 -11.70 -36.92 -5.19
N ASP A 226 -12.27 -38.10 -4.98
CA ASP A 226 -13.52 -38.54 -5.58
C ASP A 226 -14.72 -38.21 -4.67
N ASP A 227 -14.47 -37.72 -3.44
CA ASP A 227 -15.49 -37.30 -2.51
C ASP A 227 -16.24 -36.05 -3.02
N PRO A 228 -17.56 -36.11 -3.24
CA PRO A 228 -18.34 -34.99 -3.76
C PRO A 228 -18.34 -33.75 -2.84
N LEU A 229 -18.18 -33.91 -1.52
CA LEU A 229 -18.08 -32.80 -0.58
C LEU A 229 -16.73 -32.08 -0.69
N THR A 230 -15.65 -32.85 -0.92
CA THR A 230 -14.33 -32.30 -1.22
C THR A 230 -14.37 -31.55 -2.53
N ILE A 231 -14.91 -32.16 -3.60
CA ILE A 231 -15.05 -31.51 -4.92
C ILE A 231 -15.86 -30.21 -4.81
N LYS A 232 -17.01 -30.23 -4.12
CA LYS A 232 -17.84 -29.04 -3.90
C LYS A 232 -17.06 -27.93 -3.18
N SER A 233 -16.32 -28.27 -2.13
CA SER A 233 -15.53 -27.31 -1.35
C SER A 233 -14.45 -26.65 -2.19
N PHE A 234 -13.70 -27.43 -2.99
CA PHE A 234 -12.68 -26.89 -3.90
C PHE A 234 -13.29 -26.08 -5.05
N GLY A 235 -14.47 -26.45 -5.55
CA GLY A 235 -15.21 -25.67 -6.53
C GLY A 235 -15.59 -24.28 -5.99
N HIS A 236 -16.08 -24.21 -4.75
CA HIS A 236 -16.38 -22.94 -4.09
C HIS A 236 -15.12 -22.07 -3.89
N LEU A 237 -14.00 -22.67 -3.47
CA LEU A 237 -12.73 -21.95 -3.31
C LEU A 237 -12.22 -21.41 -4.66
N SER A 238 -12.26 -22.22 -5.72
CA SER A 238 -11.84 -21.82 -7.07
C SER A 238 -12.67 -20.64 -7.60
N ILE A 239 -14.00 -20.69 -7.45
CA ILE A 239 -14.88 -19.58 -7.87
C ILE A 239 -14.53 -18.29 -7.13
N ARG A 240 -14.30 -18.36 -5.81
CA ARG A 240 -13.91 -17.19 -5.02
C ARG A 240 -12.56 -16.64 -5.45
N LEU A 241 -11.58 -17.52 -5.70
CA LEU A 241 -10.24 -17.11 -6.16
C LEU A 241 -10.33 -16.39 -7.52
N HIS A 242 -10.99 -17.00 -8.52
CA HIS A 242 -11.22 -16.38 -9.82
C HIS A 242 -11.93 -15.02 -9.71
N ALA A 243 -12.89 -14.90 -8.79
CA ALA A 243 -13.57 -13.61 -8.55
C ALA A 243 -12.59 -12.54 -8.04
N THR A 244 -11.64 -12.89 -7.15
CA THR A 244 -10.64 -11.91 -6.68
C THR A 244 -9.76 -11.41 -7.84
N GLU A 245 -9.33 -12.30 -8.73
CA GLU A 245 -8.47 -11.95 -9.87
C GLU A 245 -9.20 -11.04 -10.88
N ALA A 246 -10.45 -11.38 -11.20
CA ALA A 246 -11.28 -10.58 -12.08
C ALA A 246 -11.56 -9.18 -11.49
N LEU A 247 -11.82 -9.10 -10.18
CA LEU A 247 -12.05 -7.82 -9.50
C LEU A 247 -10.78 -6.97 -9.45
N LEU A 248 -9.60 -7.57 -9.24
CA LEU A 248 -8.31 -6.85 -9.31
C LEU A 248 -8.08 -6.24 -10.69
N GLU A 249 -8.28 -7.02 -11.76
CA GLU A 249 -8.12 -6.51 -13.12
C GLU A 249 -9.10 -5.38 -13.41
N ARG A 250 -10.37 -5.54 -13.04
CA ARG A 250 -11.40 -4.52 -13.23
C ARG A 250 -11.11 -3.24 -12.44
N ALA A 251 -10.72 -3.35 -11.18
CA ALA A 251 -10.34 -2.21 -10.34
C ALA A 251 -9.07 -1.51 -10.85
N GLY A 252 -8.09 -2.29 -11.33
CA GLY A 252 -6.87 -1.77 -11.93
C GLY A 252 -7.16 -0.94 -13.17
N ASN A 253 -8.06 -1.40 -14.04
CA ASN A 253 -8.49 -0.65 -15.22
C ASN A 253 -9.23 0.65 -14.86
N SER A 254 -10.14 0.59 -13.87
CA SER A 254 -10.88 1.77 -13.41
C SER A 254 -10.01 2.83 -12.72
N SER A 255 -8.88 2.44 -12.13
CA SER A 255 -7.95 3.34 -11.45
C SER A 255 -6.90 3.99 -12.39
N THR A 256 -6.80 3.53 -13.65
CA THR A 256 -5.85 4.06 -14.66
C THR A 256 -6.40 5.13 -15.61
N GLY A 257 -7.69 5.48 -15.55
CA GLY A 257 -8.31 6.44 -16.48
C GLY A 257 -8.19 7.92 -16.06
N PRO A 258 -8.20 8.89 -17.00
CA PRO A 258 -8.53 10.27 -16.67
C PRO A 258 -9.92 10.29 -16.05
N ARG A 259 -10.08 10.93 -14.89
CA ARG A 259 -11.40 11.06 -14.27
C ARG A 259 -12.28 11.91 -15.19
N PRO A 260 -13.52 11.50 -15.49
CA PRO A 260 -14.47 12.44 -16.02
C PRO A 260 -14.56 13.61 -15.02
N THR A 261 -14.58 14.84 -15.53
CA THR A 261 -15.05 16.00 -14.78
C THR A 261 -16.36 15.59 -14.10
N PRO A 262 -16.51 15.75 -12.78
CA PRO A 262 -17.75 15.42 -12.13
C PRO A 262 -18.85 16.27 -12.78
N THR A 263 -19.70 15.66 -13.58
CA THR A 263 -21.00 16.22 -13.90
C THR A 263 -21.74 16.31 -12.56
N PRO A 264 -22.30 17.46 -12.19
CA PRO A 264 -23.15 17.55 -11.01
C PRO A 264 -24.43 16.77 -11.30
N THR A 265 -24.41 15.46 -11.09
CA THR A 265 -25.63 14.67 -10.97
C THR A 265 -26.16 14.92 -9.56
N PRO A 266 -27.34 15.53 -9.41
CA PRO A 266 -27.95 15.65 -8.09
C PRO A 266 -28.15 14.24 -7.52
N TRP A 267 -27.77 14.06 -6.26
CA TRP A 267 -28.10 12.86 -5.51
C TRP A 267 -29.60 12.63 -5.60
N PRO A 268 -30.08 11.39 -5.80
CA PRO A 268 -31.50 11.11 -5.65
C PRO A 268 -31.95 11.58 -4.25
N PRO A 269 -33.14 12.20 -4.13
CA PRO A 269 -33.62 12.68 -2.85
C PRO A 269 -33.60 11.55 -1.83
N ARG A 270 -33.19 11.87 -0.59
CA ARG A 270 -33.23 10.91 0.51
C ARG A 270 -34.65 10.36 0.61
N PRO A 271 -34.84 9.03 0.72
CA PRO A 271 -36.16 8.48 0.96
C PRO A 271 -36.76 9.11 2.22
N SER A 272 -38.07 9.39 2.17
CA SER A 272 -38.79 9.99 3.28
C SER A 272 -38.60 9.16 4.55
N PRO A 273 -38.42 9.80 5.72
CA PRO A 273 -38.38 9.06 6.97
C PRO A 273 -39.71 8.33 7.14
N TRP A 274 -39.62 7.04 7.51
CA TRP A 274 -40.75 6.20 7.86
C TRP A 274 -41.64 6.92 8.89
N PRO A 275 -42.98 6.82 8.78
CA PRO A 275 -43.87 7.43 9.74
C PRO A 275 -43.56 6.87 11.13
N ARG A 276 -43.20 7.76 12.06
CA ARG A 276 -43.12 7.42 13.48
C ARG A 276 -44.53 7.06 13.91
N SER A 277 -44.73 5.82 14.33
CA SER A 277 -45.88 5.47 15.16
C SER A 277 -45.86 6.36 16.40
N ALA A 278 -46.89 7.19 16.54
CA ALA A 278 -47.18 7.94 17.75
C ALA A 278 -47.61 6.97 18.89
N PRO A 279 -47.44 7.34 20.17
CA PRO A 279 -47.58 6.43 21.31
C PRO A 279 -48.99 5.87 21.50
#